data_AF-A0A966MEI0-F1
#
_entry.id   AF-A0A966MEI0-F1
#
_cell.length_a   1.000
_cell.length_b   1.000
_cell.length_c   1.000
_cell.angle_alpha   90.00
_cell.angle_beta   90.00
_cell.angle_gamma   90.00
#
_symmetry.space_group_name_H-M   'P 1'
#
loop_
_entity.id
_entity.type
_entity.pdbx_description
1 polymer ?
#
loop_
_entity_poly.entity_id
_entity_poly.type
_entity_poly.pdbx_seq_one_letter_code
_entity_poly.pdbx_strand_id
1 'polypeptide(L)'
;SSFFIGPMLTLAPPAGCLTKLCFTKAPAICGTGFHEVAPRKSDYALASAAAQINAEVGVGVTGIYLGVGSVGDFPEPLDVGGLIGTSLDDAVIGDVVHAAMEVVETVEDLHASAAYRKRVATELAIRALRDARDEISKDLNQ
;
A
#
# COMPACT_ATOMS: atom_id res chain seq x y z
N SER A 1 -7.86 -8.51 7.51
CA SER A 1 -6.71 -9.39 7.16
C SER A 1 -6.38 -10.33 8.32
N SER A 2 -7.25 -11.30 8.66
CA SER A 2 -7.12 -12.10 9.90
C SER A 2 -5.96 -13.11 9.95
N PHE A 3 -5.21 -13.31 8.85
CA PHE A 3 -4.20 -14.37 8.77
C PHE A 3 -2.93 -14.08 9.60
N PHE A 4 -2.49 -12.82 9.66
CA PHE A 4 -1.35 -12.40 10.48
C PHE A 4 -1.89 -11.99 11.85
N ILE A 5 -1.37 -12.61 12.91
CA ILE A 5 -1.87 -12.39 14.28
C ILE A 5 -0.78 -11.92 15.24
N GLY A 6 0.42 -11.67 14.75
CA GLY A 6 1.54 -11.08 15.48
C GLY A 6 2.87 -11.26 14.74
N PRO A 7 3.96 -10.69 15.27
CA PRO A 7 5.30 -10.87 14.71
C PRO A 7 5.65 -12.36 14.62
N MET A 8 6.02 -12.81 13.42
CA MET A 8 6.34 -14.22 13.14
C MET A 8 5.21 -15.21 13.47
N LEU A 9 3.97 -14.73 13.61
CA LEU A 9 2.82 -15.56 13.98
C LEU A 9 1.67 -15.42 12.97
N THR A 10 1.15 -16.56 12.53
CA THR A 10 0.01 -16.65 11.60
C THR A 10 -1.06 -17.57 12.16
N LEU A 11 -2.26 -17.54 11.58
CA LEU A 11 -3.33 -18.49 11.89
C LEU A 11 -3.05 -19.92 11.40
N ALA A 12 -1.94 -20.18 10.69
CA ALA A 12 -1.61 -21.52 10.25
C ALA A 12 -1.38 -22.46 11.45
N PRO A 13 -1.99 -23.65 11.49
CA PRO A 13 -1.74 -24.61 12.56
C PRO A 13 -0.30 -25.15 12.47
N PRO A 14 0.24 -25.79 13.53
CA PRO A 14 1.65 -26.23 13.56
C PRO A 14 2.09 -27.16 12.41
N ALA A 15 1.17 -27.95 11.85
CA ALA A 15 1.42 -28.81 10.68
C ALA A 15 0.76 -28.28 9.39
N GLY A 16 0.25 -27.04 9.42
CA GLY A 16 -0.40 -26.39 8.30
C GLY A 16 0.60 -25.91 7.26
N CYS A 17 0.21 -26.00 6.00
CA CYS A 17 0.98 -25.43 4.89
C CYS A 17 0.05 -24.56 4.04
N LEU A 18 0.48 -23.34 3.74
CA LEU A 18 -0.24 -22.45 2.82
C LEU A 18 -0.05 -22.96 1.39
N THR A 19 -1.11 -23.46 0.78
CA THR A 19 -1.05 -24.08 -0.55
C THR A 19 -1.57 -23.19 -1.67
N LYS A 20 -2.37 -22.15 -1.34
CA LYS A 20 -3.02 -21.31 -2.34
C LYS A 20 -3.25 -19.89 -1.81
N LEU A 21 -3.02 -18.93 -2.70
CA LEU A 21 -3.53 -17.56 -2.58
C LEU A 21 -4.54 -17.33 -3.70
N CYS A 22 -5.67 -16.70 -3.38
CA CYS A 22 -6.69 -16.35 -4.38
C CYS A 22 -6.79 -14.83 -4.43
N PHE A 23 -6.51 -14.26 -5.60
CA PHE A 23 -6.68 -12.84 -5.87
C PHE A 23 -7.87 -12.66 -6.81
N THR A 24 -8.68 -11.62 -6.57
CA THR A 24 -9.71 -11.22 -7.52
C THR A 24 -9.03 -10.78 -8.82
N LYS A 25 -9.59 -11.18 -9.96
CA LYS A 25 -9.08 -10.71 -11.26
C LYS A 25 -9.17 -9.19 -11.31
N ALA A 26 -8.06 -8.54 -11.62
CA ALA A 26 -8.06 -7.09 -11.83
C ALA A 26 -9.01 -6.71 -13.00
N PRO A 27 -9.67 -5.55 -12.92
CA PRO A 27 -10.45 -5.03 -14.04
C PRO A 27 -9.56 -4.71 -15.24
N ALA A 28 -10.19 -4.38 -16.37
CA ALA A 28 -9.48 -4.11 -17.61
C ALA A 28 -8.48 -2.96 -17.49
N ILE A 29 -8.80 -1.93 -16.69
CA ILE A 29 -7.91 -0.81 -16.38
C ILE A 29 -7.53 -0.89 -14.91
N CYS A 30 -6.25 -1.16 -14.67
CA CYS A 30 -5.69 -1.37 -13.34
C CYS A 30 -4.27 -0.81 -13.32
N GLY A 31 -4.07 0.24 -12.55
CA GLY A 31 -2.74 0.83 -12.31
C GLY A 31 -2.19 0.35 -10.97
N THR A 32 -0.88 0.21 -10.90
CA THR A 32 -0.18 -0.30 -9.72
C THR A 32 1.05 0.53 -9.41
N GLY A 33 1.45 0.52 -8.13
CA GLY A 33 2.70 1.13 -7.69
C GLY A 33 3.26 0.36 -6.51
N PHE A 34 4.57 0.19 -6.47
CA PHE A 34 5.26 -0.44 -5.34
C PHE A 34 6.61 0.23 -5.12
N HIS A 35 6.87 0.64 -3.88
CA HIS A 35 8.13 1.24 -3.49
C HIS A 35 8.60 0.70 -2.15
N GLU A 36 9.91 0.54 -2.00
CA GLU A 36 10.55 0.15 -0.75
C GLU A 36 11.86 0.91 -0.52
N VAL A 37 12.24 1.04 0.75
CA VAL A 37 13.55 1.54 1.15
C VAL A 37 14.20 0.49 2.04
N ALA A 38 15.42 0.09 1.71
CA ALA A 38 16.24 -0.83 2.49
C ALA A 38 17.65 -0.25 2.70
N PRO A 39 18.40 -0.65 3.74
CA PRO A 39 19.75 -0.12 4.00
C PRO A 39 20.75 -0.42 2.87
N ARG A 40 20.52 -1.53 2.16
CA ARG A 40 21.29 -1.96 0.99
C ARG A 40 20.38 -2.73 0.04
N LYS A 41 20.81 -2.85 -1.20
CA LYS A 41 20.12 -3.68 -2.20
C LYS A 41 20.03 -5.13 -1.71
N SER A 42 18.85 -5.73 -1.86
CA SER A 42 18.54 -7.10 -1.44
C SER A 42 18.53 -7.34 0.08
N ASP A 43 18.32 -6.31 0.89
CA ASP A 43 18.04 -6.44 2.32
C ASP A 43 16.53 -6.35 2.61
N TYR A 44 16.15 -6.57 3.87
CA TYR A 44 14.79 -6.29 4.33
C TYR A 44 14.46 -4.79 4.22
N ALA A 45 13.25 -4.51 3.73
CA ALA A 45 12.74 -3.14 3.69
C ALA A 45 12.60 -2.58 5.11
N LEU A 46 13.06 -1.34 5.31
CA LEU A 46 12.75 -0.51 6.48
C LEU A 46 11.31 0.03 6.42
N ALA A 47 10.81 0.24 5.21
CA ALA A 47 9.44 0.60 4.92
C ALA A 47 9.14 0.24 3.46
N SER A 48 7.91 -0.17 3.20
CA SER A 48 7.40 -0.38 1.85
C SER A 48 5.96 0.10 1.74
N ALA A 49 5.53 0.41 0.52
CA ALA A 49 4.14 0.71 0.21
C ALA A 49 3.75 0.13 -1.14
N ALA A 50 2.52 -0.36 -1.23
CA ALA A 50 1.92 -0.90 -2.44
C ALA A 50 0.56 -0.24 -2.67
N ALA A 51 0.29 0.19 -3.90
CA ALA A 51 -0.98 0.76 -4.29
C ALA A 51 -1.53 0.06 -5.54
N GLN A 52 -2.86 0.00 -5.61
CA GLN A 52 -3.60 -0.42 -6.79
C GLN A 52 -4.79 0.52 -6.99
N ILE A 53 -4.98 1.00 -8.21
CA ILE A 53 -6.17 1.75 -8.61
C ILE A 53 -6.85 1.03 -9.76
N ASN A 54 -8.13 0.74 -9.57
CA ASN A 54 -9.01 0.13 -10.55
C ASN A 54 -9.88 1.21 -11.18
N ALA A 55 -10.07 1.14 -12.51
CA ALA A 55 -10.95 2.06 -13.21
C ALA A 55 -11.74 1.37 -14.34
N GLU A 56 -12.76 2.07 -14.84
CA GLU A 56 -13.58 1.64 -15.96
C GLU A 56 -13.93 2.86 -16.84
N VAL A 57 -13.93 2.65 -18.17
CA VAL A 57 -14.24 3.71 -19.15
C VAL A 57 -15.66 4.23 -18.92
N GLY A 58 -15.82 5.55 -18.85
CA GLY A 58 -17.11 6.21 -18.61
C GLY A 58 -17.60 6.20 -17.16
N VAL A 59 -16.96 5.42 -16.27
CA VAL A 59 -17.23 5.40 -14.82
C VAL A 59 -16.14 6.12 -14.04
N GLY A 60 -14.88 5.99 -14.48
CA GLY A 60 -13.71 6.49 -13.76
C GLY A 60 -13.18 5.46 -12.75
N VAL A 61 -12.64 5.93 -11.63
CA VAL A 61 -12.05 5.08 -10.60
C VAL A 61 -13.14 4.29 -9.85
N THR A 62 -12.99 2.97 -9.80
CA THR A 62 -13.93 2.02 -9.19
C THR A 62 -13.40 1.37 -7.91
N GLY A 63 -12.10 1.50 -7.63
CA GLY A 63 -11.52 1.04 -6.37
C GLY A 63 -10.08 1.52 -6.21
N ILE A 64 -9.70 1.81 -4.97
CA ILE A 64 -8.34 2.21 -4.59
C ILE A 64 -7.93 1.36 -3.38
N TYR A 65 -6.75 0.76 -3.47
CA TYR A 65 -6.17 -0.05 -2.41
C TYR A 65 -4.77 0.47 -2.13
N LEU A 66 -4.45 0.69 -0.87
CA LEU A 66 -3.14 1.10 -0.41
C LEU A 66 -2.77 0.27 0.81
N GLY A 67 -1.52 -0.18 0.87
CA GLY A 67 -0.98 -0.83 2.06
C GLY A 67 0.46 -0.47 2.29
N VAL A 68 0.86 -0.46 3.57
CA VAL A 68 2.24 -0.24 4.00
C VAL A 68 2.80 -1.49 4.67
N GLY A 69 4.09 -1.72 4.51
CA GLY A 69 4.81 -2.88 5.02
C GLY A 69 6.09 -2.49 5.74
N SER A 70 6.57 -3.40 6.59
CA SER A 70 7.80 -3.24 7.39
C SER A 70 7.83 -2.01 8.33
N VAL A 71 6.68 -1.43 8.61
CA VAL A 71 6.54 -0.27 9.51
C VAL A 71 6.15 -0.65 10.94
N GLY A 72 5.45 -1.78 11.08
CA GLY A 72 4.96 -2.35 12.34
C GLY A 72 5.01 -3.88 12.30
N ASP A 73 4.19 -4.54 13.13
CA ASP A 73 4.21 -5.99 13.32
C ASP A 73 3.75 -6.80 12.10
N PHE A 74 2.88 -6.21 11.28
CA PHE A 74 2.34 -6.82 10.06
C PHE A 74 2.03 -5.75 9.00
N PRO A 75 1.85 -6.15 7.72
CA PRO A 75 1.41 -5.21 6.69
C PRO A 75 -0.01 -4.68 6.98
N GLU A 76 -0.18 -3.37 6.85
CA GLU A 76 -1.42 -2.69 7.18
C GLU A 76 -2.07 -2.08 5.92
N PRO A 77 -3.35 -2.38 5.64
CA PRO A 77 -4.11 -1.64 4.62
C PRO A 77 -4.46 -0.24 5.16
N LEU A 78 -4.33 0.76 4.30
CA LEU A 78 -4.69 2.14 4.61
C LEU A 78 -6.05 2.48 3.99
N ASP A 79 -6.93 3.10 4.79
CA ASP A 79 -8.20 3.60 4.28
C ASP A 79 -7.97 4.88 3.47
N VAL A 80 -8.02 4.73 2.15
CA VAL A 80 -7.92 5.81 1.18
C VAL A 80 -9.16 5.88 0.30
N GLY A 81 -10.30 5.35 0.77
CA GLY A 81 -11.55 5.33 0.02
C GLY A 81 -12.05 6.73 -0.35
N GLY A 82 -11.69 7.74 0.44
CA GLY A 82 -11.98 9.16 0.18
C GLY A 82 -11.36 9.72 -1.09
N LEU A 83 -10.43 9.01 -1.73
CA LEU A 83 -9.87 9.39 -3.03
C LEU A 83 -10.80 9.05 -4.21
N ILE A 84 -11.75 8.13 -4.04
CA ILE A 84 -12.69 7.76 -5.09
C ILE A 84 -13.61 8.96 -5.39
N GLY A 85 -13.71 9.33 -6.67
CA GLY A 85 -14.49 10.49 -7.13
C GLY A 85 -13.78 11.84 -7.01
N THR A 86 -12.51 11.86 -6.58
CA THR A 86 -11.67 13.07 -6.57
C THR A 86 -10.89 13.25 -7.88
N SER A 87 -10.16 14.36 -8.00
CA SER A 87 -9.20 14.62 -9.08
C SER A 87 -7.99 13.68 -9.06
N LEU A 88 -7.71 13.00 -7.94
CA LEU A 88 -6.44 12.32 -7.68
C LEU A 88 -5.21 13.20 -7.91
N ASP A 89 -5.33 14.53 -7.73
CA ASP A 89 -4.16 15.39 -7.82
C ASP A 89 -3.18 15.14 -6.66
N ASP A 90 -1.96 15.64 -6.83
CA ASP A 90 -0.86 15.40 -5.90
C ASP A 90 -1.13 15.90 -4.48
N ALA A 91 -1.94 16.96 -4.33
CA ALA A 91 -2.28 17.52 -3.01
C ALA A 91 -3.33 16.66 -2.32
N VAL A 92 -4.39 16.28 -3.03
CA VAL A 92 -5.46 15.40 -2.51
C VAL A 92 -4.91 14.03 -2.11
N ILE A 93 -4.02 13.44 -2.92
CA ILE A 93 -3.32 12.19 -2.56
C ILE A 93 -2.50 12.40 -1.29
N GLY A 94 -1.74 13.49 -1.21
CA GLY A 94 -0.92 13.82 -0.04
C GLY A 94 -1.76 13.88 1.23
N ASP A 95 -2.82 14.69 1.23
CA ASP A 95 -3.67 14.91 2.40
C ASP A 95 -4.32 13.61 2.90
N VAL A 96 -4.88 12.80 1.99
CA VAL A 96 -5.50 11.52 2.36
C VAL A 96 -4.49 10.53 2.91
N VAL A 97 -3.30 10.41 2.29
CA VAL A 97 -2.25 9.51 2.79
C VAL A 97 -1.72 9.99 4.14
N HIS A 98 -1.54 11.30 4.34
CA HIS A 98 -1.13 11.85 5.63
C HIS A 98 -2.14 11.48 6.72
N ALA A 99 -3.43 11.72 6.49
CA ALA A 99 -4.49 11.36 7.42
C ALA A 99 -4.53 9.84 7.70
N ALA A 100 -4.44 9.01 6.66
CA ALA A 100 -4.45 7.55 6.82
C ALA A 100 -3.22 7.03 7.60
N MET A 101 -2.07 7.70 7.47
CA MET A 101 -0.85 7.34 8.20
C MET A 101 -0.89 7.76 9.67
N GLU A 102 -1.73 8.71 10.09
CA GLU A 102 -1.80 9.13 11.50
C GLU A 102 -2.11 7.97 12.44
N VAL A 103 -3.00 7.06 12.03
CA VAL A 103 -3.45 5.91 12.82
C VAL A 103 -2.52 4.69 12.74
N VAL A 104 -1.51 4.71 11.88
CA VAL A 104 -0.52 3.61 11.77
C VAL A 104 0.44 3.67 12.95
N GLU A 105 0.49 2.58 13.72
CA GLU A 105 1.47 2.36 14.78
C GLU A 105 2.78 1.86 14.15
N THR A 106 3.86 2.61 14.36
CA THR A 106 5.18 2.24 13.84
C THR A 106 6.13 1.84 14.96
N VAL A 107 6.98 0.85 14.67
CA VAL A 107 7.96 0.32 15.61
C VAL A 107 9.34 0.93 15.37
N GLU A 108 10.16 0.97 16.41
CA GLU A 108 11.57 1.34 16.33
C GLU A 108 12.47 0.13 16.56
N ASP A 109 13.63 0.13 15.90
CA ASP A 109 14.68 -0.87 16.11
C ASP A 109 16.07 -0.25 15.88
N LEU A 110 17.10 -1.11 15.86
CA LEU A 110 18.48 -0.71 15.59
C LEU A 110 18.67 -0.06 14.21
N HIS A 111 17.78 -0.33 13.26
CA HIS A 111 17.92 0.10 11.87
C HIS A 111 17.21 1.42 11.58
N ALA A 112 16.09 1.70 12.26
CA ALA A 112 15.32 2.92 12.07
C ALA A 112 14.44 3.26 13.27
N SER A 113 14.27 4.55 13.53
CA SER A 113 13.27 5.03 14.48
C SER A 113 11.84 4.90 13.92
N ALA A 114 10.86 4.79 14.82
CA ALA A 114 9.44 4.75 14.48
C ALA A 114 9.02 5.98 13.64
N ALA A 115 9.52 7.17 14.01
CA ALA A 115 9.28 8.41 13.28
C ALA A 115 9.88 8.41 11.86
N TYR A 116 11.08 7.83 11.70
CA TYR A 116 11.69 7.68 10.38
C TYR A 116 10.86 6.73 9.50
N ARG A 117 10.45 5.58 10.03
CA ARG A 117 9.61 4.61 9.29
C ARG A 117 8.30 5.23 8.87
N LYS A 118 7.60 5.92 9.77
CA LYS A 118 6.34 6.60 9.48
C LYS A 118 6.51 7.59 8.33
N ARG A 119 7.48 8.49 8.41
CA ARG A 119 7.78 9.49 7.37
C ARG A 119 8.10 8.84 6.02
N VAL A 120 8.97 7.83 6.00
CA VAL A 120 9.35 7.17 4.75
C VAL A 120 8.16 6.41 4.15
N ALA A 121 7.40 5.67 4.96
CA ALA A 121 6.22 4.95 4.49
C ALA A 121 5.15 5.87 3.91
N THR A 122 4.90 7.02 4.54
CA THR A 122 4.00 8.06 4.00
C THR A 122 4.45 8.50 2.60
N GLU A 123 5.73 8.80 2.41
CA GLU A 123 6.27 9.22 1.11
C GLU A 123 6.19 8.10 0.06
N LEU A 124 6.51 6.85 0.44
CA LEU A 124 6.41 5.69 -0.46
C LEU A 124 4.96 5.42 -0.87
N ALA A 125 4.02 5.60 0.06
CA ALA A 125 2.58 5.44 -0.19
C ALA A 125 2.04 6.48 -1.18
N ILE A 126 2.44 7.76 -1.03
CA ILE A 126 2.11 8.83 -1.98
C ILE A 126 2.66 8.48 -3.37
N ARG A 127 3.92 8.04 -3.46
CA ARG A 127 4.54 7.65 -4.74
C ARG A 127 3.84 6.47 -5.39
N ALA A 128 3.51 5.43 -4.62
CA ALA A 128 2.80 4.27 -5.13
C ALA A 128 1.43 4.65 -5.72
N LEU A 129 0.67 5.53 -5.06
CA LEU A 129 -0.60 6.03 -5.59
C LEU A 129 -0.43 6.88 -6.86
N ARG A 130 0.62 7.71 -6.94
CA ARG A 130 0.91 8.49 -8.14
C ARG A 130 1.24 7.60 -9.33
N ASP A 131 2.08 6.58 -9.14
CA ASP A 131 2.40 5.63 -10.20
C ASP A 131 1.15 4.89 -10.69
N ALA A 132 0.32 4.40 -9.76
CA ALA A 132 -0.93 3.73 -10.09
C ALA A 132 -1.91 4.65 -10.84
N ARG A 133 -2.03 5.93 -10.42
CA ARG A 133 -2.84 6.95 -11.10
C ARG A 133 -2.33 7.22 -12.52
N ASP A 134 -1.02 7.37 -12.67
CA ASP A 134 -0.41 7.72 -13.95
C ASP A 134 -0.50 6.54 -14.94
N GLU A 135 -0.51 5.29 -14.44
CA GLU A 135 -0.76 4.09 -15.23
C GLU A 135 -2.21 4.05 -15.75
N ILE A 136 -3.24 4.16 -14.89
CA ILE A 136 -4.64 4.16 -15.37
C ILE A 136 -4.96 5.34 -16.29
N SER A 137 -4.27 6.47 -16.13
CA SER A 137 -4.49 7.65 -16.98
C SER A 137 -4.05 7.40 -18.42
N LYS A 138 -3.05 6.55 -18.64
CA LYS A 138 -2.62 6.16 -19.99
C LYS A 138 -3.63 5.24 -20.65
N ASP A 139 -4.28 4.39 -19.87
CA ASP A 139 -5.24 3.40 -20.38
C ASP A 139 -6.63 3.98 -20.59
N LEU A 140 -7.05 4.96 -19.78
CA LEU A 140 -8.32 5.68 -19.96
C LEU A 140 -8.32 6.63 -21.17
N ASN A 141 -7.13 7.03 -21.63
CA ASN A 141 -6.96 7.96 -22.75
C ASN A 141 -6.67 7.24 -24.10
N GLN A 142 -6.66 5.91 -24.12
CA GLN A 142 -6.55 5.08 -25.33
C GLN A 142 -7.94 4.70 -25.86
#